data_AF-A0A5A9FLP6-F1
#
_entry.id   AF-A0A5A9FLP6-F1
#
_cell.length_a   1.000
_cell.length_b   1.000
_cell.length_c   1.000
_cell.angle_alpha   90.00
_cell.angle_beta   90.00
_cell.angle_gamma   90.00
#
_symmetry.space_group_name_H-M   'P 1'
#
loop_
_entity.id
_entity.type
_entity.pdbx_description
1 polymer ?
#
loop_
_entity_poly.entity_id
_entity_poly.type
_entity_poly.pdbx_seq_one_letter_code
_entity_poly.pdbx_strand_id
1 'polypeptide(L)'
;MSELADDLDRPTGLRTDKVRATVRDPLTAAGFRPMDLGDGCHAWYRRSDDGNHALISHNNALDGDPAVRDWIVGQYGERGGFVEVGGLPLSRALEGADVLPSPVRPDGSVVEALYPSLQQALDDLG
;
A
#
# COMPACT_ATOMS: atom_id res chain seq x y z
N MET A 1 -16.01 -12.12 15.34
CA MET A 1 -14.71 -11.86 14.67
C MET A 1 -14.94 -10.79 13.60
N SER A 2 -15.15 -9.52 14.00
CA SER A 2 -15.41 -8.40 13.08
C SER A 2 -14.74 -7.09 13.53
N GLU A 3 -14.08 -7.08 14.70
CA GLU A 3 -13.60 -5.84 15.32
C GLU A 3 -12.31 -5.29 14.70
N LEU A 4 -11.48 -6.13 14.05
CA LEU A 4 -10.26 -5.68 13.38
C LEU A 4 -10.53 -4.99 12.04
N ALA A 5 -11.59 -5.38 11.33
CA ALA A 5 -11.93 -4.82 10.03
C ALA A 5 -12.57 -3.44 10.12
N ASP A 6 -13.29 -3.16 11.22
CA ASP A 6 -13.98 -1.88 11.45
C ASP A 6 -13.04 -0.78 11.98
N ASP A 7 -11.92 -1.13 12.63
CA ASP A 7 -10.96 -0.13 13.13
C ASP A 7 -10.10 0.48 12.02
N LEU A 8 -9.93 -0.21 10.88
CA LEU A 8 -9.19 0.28 9.72
C LEU A 8 -9.93 1.38 8.95
N ASP A 9 -11.26 1.42 9.03
CA ASP A 9 -12.11 2.41 8.35
C ASP A 9 -12.32 3.68 9.18
N ARG A 10 -11.73 3.79 10.38
CA ARG A 10 -11.80 5.00 11.19
C ARG A 10 -10.94 6.11 10.58
N PRO A 11 -11.45 7.35 10.47
CA PRO A 11 -10.63 8.49 10.10
C PRO A 11 -9.48 8.65 11.10
N THR A 12 -8.25 8.44 10.63
CA THR A 12 -7.03 8.38 11.44
C THR A 12 -6.62 9.74 12.03
N GLY A 13 -7.41 10.80 11.83
CA GLY A 13 -7.09 12.16 12.28
C GLY A 13 -5.84 12.75 11.63
N LEU A 14 -5.24 12.06 10.66
CA LEU A 14 -4.00 12.47 10.00
C LEU A 14 -4.24 13.71 9.15
N ARG A 15 -3.42 14.73 9.42
CA ARG A 15 -3.44 16.03 8.76
C ARG A 15 -2.80 15.95 7.38
N THR A 16 -3.60 15.63 6.36
CA THR A 16 -3.15 15.61 4.95
C THR A 16 -3.03 17.00 4.33
N ASP A 17 -3.44 18.06 5.04
CA ASP A 17 -3.25 19.46 4.63
C ASP A 17 -1.77 19.84 4.51
N LYS A 18 -0.89 19.11 5.19
CA LYS A 18 0.58 19.30 5.12
C LYS A 18 1.28 18.46 4.07
N VAL A 19 0.60 17.48 3.47
CA VAL A 19 1.15 16.65 2.39
C VAL A 19 1.13 17.44 1.08
N ARG A 20 2.21 17.36 0.30
CA ARG A 20 2.27 18.04 -1.01
C ARG A 20 1.12 17.62 -1.91
N ALA A 21 0.50 18.59 -2.60
CA ALA A 21 -0.60 18.33 -3.53
C ALA A 21 -0.21 17.32 -4.64
N THR A 22 1.04 17.37 -5.10
CA THR A 22 1.60 16.44 -6.10
C THR A 22 1.68 14.99 -5.63
N VAL A 23 1.55 14.73 -4.32
CA VAL A 23 1.45 13.39 -3.72
C VAL A 23 0.00 13.10 -3.34
N ARG A 24 -0.62 14.01 -2.59
CA ARG A 24 -1.97 13.84 -2.03
C ARG A 24 -3.03 13.65 -3.12
N ASP A 25 -3.02 14.51 -4.13
CA ASP A 25 -4.08 14.57 -5.13
C ASP A 25 -4.16 13.28 -5.97
N PRO A 26 -3.06 12.73 -6.54
CA PRO A 26 -3.13 11.45 -7.28
C PRO A 26 -3.51 10.26 -6.39
N LEU A 27 -3.01 10.19 -5.15
CA LEU A 27 -3.37 9.11 -4.22
C LEU A 27 -4.86 9.18 -3.83
N THR A 28 -5.37 10.37 -3.52
CA THR A 28 -6.78 10.57 -3.18
C THR A 28 -7.69 10.24 -4.36
N ALA A 29 -7.29 10.65 -5.58
CA ALA A 29 -8.00 10.35 -6.83
C ALA A 29 -8.01 8.84 -7.14
N ALA A 30 -6.94 8.11 -6.79
CA ALA A 30 -6.86 6.66 -6.90
C ALA A 30 -7.59 5.91 -5.76
N GLY A 31 -8.30 6.62 -4.88
CA GLY A 31 -9.12 6.05 -3.82
C GLY A 31 -8.39 5.84 -2.49
N PHE A 32 -7.10 6.17 -2.41
CA PHE A 32 -6.33 6.01 -1.18
C PHE A 32 -6.73 7.03 -0.11
N ARG A 33 -6.56 6.63 1.15
CA ARG A 33 -6.79 7.44 2.35
C ARG A 33 -5.57 7.34 3.28
N PRO A 34 -5.23 8.40 4.03
CA PRO A 34 -4.13 8.33 4.98
C PRO A 34 -4.46 7.37 6.12
N MET A 35 -3.49 6.57 6.53
CA MET A 35 -3.62 5.62 7.63
C MET A 35 -2.40 5.70 8.56
N ASP A 36 -2.65 5.66 9.87
CA ASP A 36 -1.65 5.50 10.91
C ASP A 36 -1.50 4.00 11.18
N LEU A 37 -0.28 3.50 11.03
CA LEU A 37 0.05 2.08 11.22
C LEU A 37 0.59 1.81 12.64
N GLY A 38 0.66 2.84 13.50
CA GLY A 38 1.31 2.78 14.80
C GLY A 38 2.80 3.10 14.73
N ASP A 39 3.43 3.33 15.88
CA ASP A 39 4.87 3.61 16.04
C ASP A 39 5.41 4.76 15.17
N GLY A 40 4.53 5.70 14.80
CA GLY A 40 4.86 6.84 13.94
C GLY A 40 4.96 6.49 12.45
N CYS A 41 4.58 5.27 12.06
CA CYS A 41 4.51 4.81 10.68
C CYS A 41 3.16 5.19 10.05
N HIS A 42 3.21 5.68 8.82
CA HIS A 42 2.03 6.10 8.08
C HIS A 42 2.09 5.58 6.65
N ALA A 43 0.92 5.26 6.10
CA ALA A 43 0.78 4.87 4.71
C ALA A 43 -0.54 5.40 4.13
N TRP A 44 -0.56 5.50 2.81
CA TRP A 44 -1.79 5.61 2.05
C TRP A 44 -2.39 4.23 1.90
N TYR A 45 -3.61 4.05 2.40
CA TYR A 45 -4.36 2.81 2.41
C TYR A 45 -5.49 2.83 1.40
N ARG A 46 -5.68 1.72 0.70
CA ARG A 46 -6.86 1.46 -0.14
C ARG A 46 -7.27 0.00 0.03
N ARG A 47 -8.49 -0.23 0.51
CA ARG A 47 -9.09 -1.56 0.56
C ARG A 47 -9.48 -2.03 -0.84
N SER A 48 -9.33 -3.33 -1.10
CA SER A 48 -9.84 -4.02 -2.28
C SER A 48 -10.99 -4.95 -1.88
N ASP A 49 -11.91 -5.21 -2.82
CA ASP A 49 -13.13 -6.00 -2.58
C ASP A 49 -12.84 -7.50 -2.38
N ASP A 50 -11.63 -7.96 -2.67
CA ASP A 50 -11.16 -9.34 -2.54
C ASP A 50 -10.64 -9.69 -1.13
N GLY A 51 -10.78 -8.78 -0.16
CA GLY A 51 -10.25 -8.97 1.20
C GLY A 51 -8.74 -8.75 1.29
N ASN A 52 -8.15 -8.12 0.26
CA ASN A 52 -6.79 -7.58 0.31
C ASN A 52 -6.83 -6.06 0.45
N HIS A 53 -5.71 -5.46 0.79
CA HIS A 53 -5.56 -4.02 0.82
C HIS A 53 -4.17 -3.59 0.35
N ALA A 54 -4.15 -2.45 -0.34
CA ALA A 54 -2.95 -1.82 -0.83
C ALA A 54 -2.47 -0.75 0.15
N LEU A 55 -1.16 -0.75 0.41
CA LEU A 55 -0.47 0.33 1.11
C LEU A 55 0.55 0.97 0.18
N ILE A 56 0.60 2.30 0.17
CA ILE A 56 1.68 3.08 -0.46
C ILE A 56 2.30 3.99 0.59
N SER A 57 3.62 3.98 0.73
CA SER A 57 4.33 4.90 1.61
C SER A 57 5.66 5.35 1.02
N HIS A 58 6.17 6.47 1.54
CA HIS A 58 7.54 6.89 1.32
C HIS A 58 8.29 6.74 2.65
N ASN A 59 8.97 5.61 2.84
CA ASN A 59 9.68 5.27 4.10
C ASN A 59 8.82 5.48 5.36
N ASN A 60 7.64 4.84 5.41
CA ASN A 60 6.67 4.97 6.52
C ASN A 60 6.09 6.38 6.72
N ALA A 61 6.13 7.23 5.68
CA ALA A 61 5.50 8.54 5.67
C ALA A 61 4.49 8.71 4.52
N LEU A 62 3.55 9.64 4.71
CA LEU A 62 2.54 10.01 3.71
C LEU A 62 3.07 10.96 2.62
N ASP A 63 4.24 11.57 2.81
CA ASP A 63 4.77 12.61 1.93
C ASP A 63 6.23 12.33 1.57
N GLY A 64 6.63 12.80 0.40
CA GLY A 64 7.94 12.57 -0.21
C GLY A 64 8.02 13.27 -1.56
N ASP A 65 9.18 13.25 -2.20
CA ASP A 65 9.27 13.68 -3.59
C ASP A 65 8.63 12.60 -4.49
N PRO A 66 7.56 12.89 -5.26
CA PRO A 66 6.90 11.88 -6.09
C PRO A 66 7.80 11.31 -7.20
N ALA A 67 8.89 11.99 -7.57
CA ALA A 67 9.79 11.58 -8.64
C ALA A 67 10.96 10.70 -8.18
N VAL A 68 11.30 10.69 -6.88
CA VAL A 68 12.39 9.85 -6.36
C VAL A 68 11.98 8.39 -6.28
N ARG A 69 12.96 7.50 -6.41
CA ARG A 69 12.77 6.05 -6.40
C ARG A 69 12.81 5.47 -4.98
N ASP A 70 12.02 6.05 -4.08
CA ASP A 70 11.99 5.66 -2.65
C ASP A 70 10.57 5.36 -2.16
N TRP A 71 9.59 5.30 -3.07
CA TRP A 71 8.24 4.87 -2.75
C TRP A 71 8.16 3.35 -2.69
N ILE A 72 7.35 2.88 -1.77
CA ILE A 72 7.05 1.47 -1.53
C ILE A 72 5.55 1.28 -1.73
N VAL A 73 5.19 0.25 -2.47
CA VAL A 73 3.81 -0.23 -2.58
C VAL A 73 3.75 -1.67 -2.11
N GLY A 74 2.69 -2.04 -1.40
CA GLY A 74 2.47 -3.43 -1.02
C GLY A 74 1.00 -3.83 -1.06
N GLN A 75 0.79 -5.14 -1.25
CA GLN A 75 -0.49 -5.81 -1.11
C GLN A 75 -0.47 -6.69 0.13
N TYR A 76 -1.52 -6.57 0.93
CA TYR A 76 -1.62 -7.18 2.25
C TYR A 76 -2.94 -7.94 2.37
N GLY A 77 -2.87 -9.19 2.83
CA GLY A 77 -4.04 -10.04 2.99
C GLY A 77 -4.66 -9.90 4.36
N GLU A 78 -5.99 -9.89 4.46
CA GLU A 78 -6.69 -9.89 5.76
C GLU A 78 -6.35 -11.12 6.62
N ARG A 79 -5.98 -12.23 5.99
CA ARG A 79 -5.56 -13.48 6.66
C ARG A 79 -4.06 -13.55 6.94
N GLY A 80 -3.33 -12.45 6.70
CA GLY A 80 -1.88 -12.38 6.74
C GLY A 80 -1.25 -12.46 5.34
N GLY A 81 0.07 -12.37 5.31
CA GLY A 81 0.85 -12.27 4.07
C GLY A 81 0.98 -10.84 3.55
N PHE A 82 2.11 -10.59 2.90
CA PHE A 82 2.42 -9.35 2.21
C PHE A 82 3.28 -9.59 0.96
N VAL A 83 3.08 -8.74 -0.03
CA VAL A 83 3.98 -8.58 -1.18
C VAL A 83 4.28 -7.11 -1.28
N GLU A 84 5.53 -6.71 -1.03
CA GLU A 84 5.94 -5.30 -1.18
C GLU A 84 6.99 -5.12 -2.27
N VAL A 85 6.95 -3.95 -2.88
CA VAL A 85 7.91 -3.50 -3.88
C VAL A 85 8.36 -2.09 -3.52
N GLY A 86 9.65 -1.97 -3.24
CA GLY A 86 10.30 -0.68 -2.99
C GLY A 86 11.03 -0.15 -4.23
N GLY A 87 11.63 1.02 -4.10
CA GLY A 87 12.50 1.57 -5.14
C GLY A 87 11.74 2.22 -6.30
N LEU A 88 10.49 2.65 -6.08
CA LEU A 88 9.60 3.14 -7.14
C LEU A 88 9.43 4.67 -7.05
N PRO A 89 9.23 5.37 -8.18
CA PRO A 89 8.56 6.67 -8.15
C PRO A 89 7.07 6.49 -7.80
N LEU A 90 6.42 7.54 -7.30
CA LEU A 90 5.01 7.47 -6.86
C LEU A 90 4.08 6.97 -7.97
N SER A 91 4.30 7.38 -9.22
CA SER A 91 3.48 6.94 -10.35
C SER A 91 3.53 5.42 -10.55
N ARG A 92 4.70 4.81 -10.38
CA ARG A 92 4.84 3.34 -10.46
C ARG A 92 4.31 2.64 -9.22
N ALA A 93 4.41 3.25 -8.04
CA ALA A 93 3.77 2.71 -6.84
C ALA A 93 2.24 2.65 -7.01
N LEU A 94 1.62 3.68 -7.61
CA LEU A 94 0.19 3.69 -7.94
C LEU A 94 -0.18 2.56 -8.92
N GLU A 95 0.57 2.40 -10.01
CA GLU A 95 0.36 1.28 -10.94
C GLU A 95 0.52 -0.08 -10.22
N GLY A 96 1.55 -0.19 -9.37
CA GLY A 96 1.82 -1.39 -8.57
C GLY A 96 0.63 -1.80 -7.70
N ALA A 97 -0.07 -0.84 -7.11
CA ALA A 97 -1.22 -1.13 -6.26
C ALA A 97 -2.42 -1.73 -7.02
N ASP A 98 -2.47 -1.57 -8.34
CA ASP A 98 -3.52 -2.15 -9.18
C ASP A 98 -3.12 -3.53 -9.76
N VAL A 99 -1.81 -3.81 -9.86
CA VAL A 99 -1.32 -5.02 -10.56
C VAL A 99 -0.65 -6.04 -9.64
N LEU A 100 -0.26 -5.66 -8.43
CA LEU A 100 0.37 -6.60 -7.51
C LEU A 100 -0.58 -7.75 -7.15
N PRO A 101 -0.13 -9.01 -7.27
CA PRO A 101 -0.94 -10.16 -6.91
C PRO A 101 -1.33 -10.19 -5.43
N SER A 102 -2.43 -10.88 -5.15
CA SER A 102 -2.82 -11.23 -3.77
C SER A 102 -1.66 -11.94 -3.05
N PRO A 103 -1.32 -11.56 -1.82
CA PRO A 103 -0.36 -12.31 -1.00
C PRO A 103 -0.97 -13.63 -0.48
N VAL A 104 -2.25 -13.89 -0.72
CA VAL A 104 -2.90 -15.17 -0.42
C VAL A 104 -3.11 -15.94 -1.70
N ARG A 105 -2.51 -17.13 -1.81
CA ARG A 105 -2.64 -18.02 -2.96
C ARG A 105 -3.99 -18.74 -2.96
N PRO A 106 -4.44 -19.30 -4.11
CA PRO A 106 -5.71 -20.05 -4.19
C PRO A 106 -5.80 -21.27 -3.26
N ASP A 107 -4.66 -21.87 -2.89
CA ASP A 107 -4.59 -22.98 -1.93
C ASP A 107 -4.68 -22.53 -0.46
N GLY A 108 -4.76 -21.21 -0.23
CA GLY A 108 -4.82 -20.59 1.10
C GLY A 108 -3.47 -20.37 1.76
N SER A 109 -2.36 -20.73 1.11
CA SER A 109 -1.01 -20.37 1.60
C SER A 109 -0.76 -18.86 1.45
N VAL A 110 0.03 -18.31 2.37
CA VAL A 110 0.41 -16.89 2.36
C VAL A 110 1.80 -16.69 1.76
N VAL A 111 2.00 -15.54 1.15
CA VAL A 111 3.27 -15.03 0.64
C VAL A 111 3.71 -13.89 1.54
N GLU A 112 4.98 -13.89 1.91
CA GLU A 112 5.64 -12.79 2.61
C GLU A 112 6.94 -12.51 1.86
N ALA A 113 6.93 -11.48 1.01
CA ALA A 113 8.02 -11.22 0.10
C ALA A 113 8.23 -9.73 -0.14
N LEU A 114 9.51 -9.34 -0.26
CA LEU A 114 9.96 -8.01 -0.65
C LEU A 114 10.69 -8.12 -1.98
N TYR A 115 10.24 -7.36 -2.97
CA TYR A 115 10.80 -7.36 -4.31
C TYR A 115 11.51 -6.04 -4.63
N PRO A 116 12.62 -6.09 -5.39
CA PRO A 116 13.33 -4.89 -5.82
C PRO A 116 12.66 -4.20 -7.02
N SER A 117 11.66 -4.83 -7.64
CA SER A 117 10.93 -4.26 -8.79
C SER A 117 9.57 -4.93 -8.98
N LEU A 118 8.64 -4.21 -9.62
CA LEU A 118 7.31 -4.73 -9.96
C LEU A 118 7.38 -5.93 -10.89
N GLN A 119 8.29 -5.90 -11.88
CA GLN A 119 8.42 -6.99 -12.85
C GLN A 119 8.81 -8.30 -12.15
N GLN A 120 9.78 -8.25 -11.22
CA GLN A 120 10.17 -9.45 -10.47
C GLN A 120 9.03 -10.01 -9.63
N ALA A 121 8.24 -9.14 -8.99
CA ALA A 121 7.08 -9.57 -8.22
C ALA A 121 6.04 -10.28 -9.11
N LEU A 122 5.80 -9.75 -10.32
CA LEU A 122 4.86 -10.33 -11.28
C LEU A 122 5.37 -11.65 -11.86
N ASP A 123 6.66 -11.75 -12.16
CA ASP A 123 7.26 -12.96 -12.73
C ASP A 123 7.27 -14.12 -11.72
N ASP A 124 7.44 -13.83 -10.43
CA ASP A 124 7.52 -14.85 -9.38
C ASP A 124 6.15 -15.29 -8.86
N LEU A 125 5.11 -14.49 -9.04
CA LEU A 125 3.77 -14.69 -8.45
C LEU A 125 2.63 -14.87 -9.46
N GLY A 126 2.84 -14.52 -10.73
CA GLY A 126 1.89 -14.70 -11.84
C GLY A 126 1.84 -16.13 -12.38
#